data_AF-A0A2T3HLA4-F1
#
_entry.id   AF-A0A2T3HLA4-F1
#
_cell.length_a   1.000
_cell.length_b   1.000
_cell.length_c   1.000
_cell.angle_alpha   90.00
_cell.angle_beta   90.00
_cell.angle_gamma   90.00
#
_symmetry.space_group_name_H-M   'P 1'
#
loop_
_entity.id
_entity.type
_entity.pdbx_description
1 polymer ?
#
loop_
_entity_poly.entity_id
_entity_poly.type
_entity_poly.pdbx_seq_one_letter_code
_entity_poly.pdbx_strand_id
1 'polypeptide(L)'
;MKDYAIHQGNSTVGGSIDATREVFQLKLITDGHVWMEMIGSRNQTSHTYNKTTVDEIFQKILNDYYPALLSFQANIEAKRRGEQGDILIW
;
A
#
# COMPACT_ATOMS: atom_id res chain seq x y z
N MET A 1 -5.15 -2.42 3.29
CA MET A 1 -5.62 -2.08 1.92
C MET A 1 -6.81 -2.92 1.51
N LYS A 2 -6.69 -4.26 1.47
CA LYS A 2 -7.82 -5.16 1.19
C LYS A 2 -9.02 -4.90 2.11
N ASP A 3 -8.81 -4.81 3.41
CA ASP A 3 -9.91 -4.57 4.36
C ASP A 3 -10.60 -3.22 4.10
N TYR A 4 -9.83 -2.20 3.73
CA TYR A 4 -10.39 -0.90 3.36
C TYR A 4 -11.21 -1.01 2.05
N ALA A 5 -10.70 -1.71 1.04
CA ALA A 5 -11.44 -1.96 -0.19
C ALA A 5 -12.78 -2.69 0.05
N ILE A 6 -12.77 -3.72 0.90
CA ILE A 6 -13.97 -4.45 1.29
C ILE A 6 -14.95 -3.52 2.02
N HIS A 7 -14.45 -2.69 2.95
CA HIS A 7 -15.25 -1.71 3.65
C HIS A 7 -15.88 -0.66 2.72
N GLN A 8 -15.17 -0.26 1.65
CA GLN A 8 -15.67 0.64 0.61
C GLN A 8 -16.62 -0.06 -0.40
N GLY A 9 -16.97 -1.33 -0.17
CA GLY A 9 -17.93 -2.08 -0.98
C GLY A 9 -17.33 -2.92 -2.11
N ASN A 10 -16.00 -2.96 -2.26
CA ASN A 10 -15.34 -3.83 -3.22
C ASN A 10 -14.90 -5.16 -2.58
N SER A 11 -15.82 -6.13 -2.56
CA SER A 11 -15.57 -7.49 -2.06
C SER A 11 -14.78 -8.39 -3.03
N THR A 12 -14.52 -7.93 -4.26
CA THR A 12 -13.82 -8.72 -5.29
C THR A 12 -12.30 -8.66 -5.16
N VAL A 13 -11.77 -7.83 -4.25
CA VAL A 13 -10.34 -7.69 -3.99
C VAL A 13 -9.77 -8.98 -3.37
N GLY A 14 -9.07 -9.75 -4.21
CA GLY A 14 -8.49 -11.03 -3.83
C GLY A 14 -7.15 -10.89 -3.11
N GLY A 15 -6.15 -10.34 -3.81
CA GLY A 15 -4.75 -10.33 -3.38
C GLY A 15 -4.12 -8.93 -3.23
N SER A 16 -2.82 -8.90 -2.96
CA SER A 16 -2.04 -7.66 -2.78
C SER A 16 -2.04 -6.77 -4.03
N ILE A 17 -2.00 -7.37 -5.22
CA ILE A 17 -2.07 -6.66 -6.51
C ILE A 17 -3.42 -5.96 -6.66
N ASP A 18 -4.52 -6.68 -6.45
CA ASP A 18 -5.86 -6.11 -6.59
C ASP A 18 -6.09 -5.03 -5.55
N ALA A 19 -5.64 -5.26 -4.32
CA ALA A 19 -5.74 -4.28 -3.24
C ALA A 19 -4.95 -3.00 -3.57
N THR A 20 -3.77 -3.12 -4.18
CA THR A 20 -2.95 -1.98 -4.62
C THR A 20 -3.62 -1.20 -5.74
N ARG A 21 -4.19 -1.90 -6.74
CA ARG A 21 -4.94 -1.26 -7.82
C ARG A 21 -6.15 -0.49 -7.30
N GLU A 22 -6.88 -1.09 -6.37
CA GLU A 22 -8.04 -0.44 -5.74
C GLU A 22 -7.64 0.84 -5.01
N VAL A 23 -6.66 0.78 -4.11
CA VAL A 23 -6.28 1.98 -3.34
C VAL A 23 -5.64 3.07 -4.21
N PHE A 24 -5.05 2.69 -5.35
CA PHE A 24 -4.60 3.63 -6.38
C PHE A 24 -5.79 4.32 -7.07
N GLN A 25 -6.83 3.57 -7.45
CA GLN A 25 -8.07 4.15 -7.99
C GLN A 25 -8.76 5.08 -6.99
N LEU A 26 -8.72 4.74 -5.70
CA LEU A 26 -9.23 5.55 -4.60
C LEU A 26 -8.32 6.75 -4.24
N LYS A 27 -7.21 6.94 -4.98
CA LYS A 27 -6.22 8.01 -4.77
C LYS A 27 -5.59 8.04 -3.37
N LEU A 28 -5.56 6.91 -2.68
CA LEU A 28 -4.87 6.77 -1.39
C LEU A 28 -3.36 6.61 -1.57
N ILE A 29 -2.94 6.17 -2.75
CA ILE A 29 -1.54 6.12 -3.18
C ILE A 29 -1.43 6.79 -4.55
N THR A 30 -0.28 7.40 -4.83
CA THR A 30 -0.06 8.20 -6.04
C THR A 30 0.88 7.56 -7.05
N ASP A 31 1.79 6.69 -6.60
CA ASP A 31 2.72 5.97 -7.47
C ASP A 31 2.48 4.46 -7.38
N GLY A 32 1.59 3.94 -8.21
CA GLY A 32 1.30 2.50 -8.23
C GLY A 32 2.50 1.63 -8.61
N HIS A 33 3.50 2.18 -9.31
CA HIS A 33 4.68 1.40 -9.74
C HIS A 33 5.53 0.99 -8.54
N VAL A 34 5.79 1.93 -7.63
CA VAL A 34 6.53 1.67 -6.37
C VAL A 34 5.87 0.54 -5.56
N TRP A 35 4.53 0.51 -5.50
CA TRP A 35 3.81 -0.54 -4.77
C TRP A 35 3.88 -1.90 -5.48
N MET A 36 3.81 -1.92 -6.81
CA MET A 36 3.94 -3.16 -7.58
C MET A 36 5.36 -3.72 -7.48
N GLU A 37 6.38 -2.87 -7.49
CA GLU A 37 7.77 -3.25 -7.22
C GLU A 37 7.97 -3.79 -5.79
N MET A 38 7.34 -3.16 -4.80
CA MET A 38 7.37 -3.61 -3.41
C MET A 38 6.80 -5.03 -3.25
N ILE A 39 5.66 -5.31 -3.91
CA ILE A 39 5.08 -6.66 -3.96
C ILE A 39 6.06 -7.66 -4.59
N GLY A 40 6.71 -7.27 -5.69
CA GLY A 40 7.73 -8.09 -6.34
C GLY A 40 8.93 -8.39 -5.44
N SER A 41 9.46 -7.35 -4.78
CA SER A 41 10.61 -7.45 -3.87
C SER A 41 10.33 -8.41 -2.71
N ARG A 42 9.11 -8.38 -2.17
CA ARG A 42 8.66 -9.29 -1.10
C ARG A 42 8.68 -10.76 -1.53
N ASN A 43 8.51 -11.07 -2.82
CA ASN A 43 8.68 -12.44 -3.31
C ASN A 43 10.16 -12.83 -3.41
N GLN A 44 11.04 -11.89 -3.72
CA GLN A 44 12.48 -12.11 -3.82
C GLN A 44 13.15 -12.27 -2.44
N THR A 45 12.61 -11.66 -1.39
CA THR A 45 13.15 -11.80 -0.02
C THR A 45 13.08 -13.21 0.55
N SER A 46 12.32 -14.13 -0.06
CA SER A 46 12.34 -15.57 0.30
C SER A 46 13.59 -16.29 -0.22
N HIS A 47 14.34 -15.66 -1.14
CA HIS A 47 15.54 -16.20 -1.78
C HIS A 47 16.80 -15.40 -1.37
N THR A 48 17.01 -15.23 -0.05
CA THR A 48 18.05 -14.38 0.57
C THR A 48 19.51 -14.74 0.29
N TYR A 49 19.77 -15.75 -0.54
CA TYR A 49 21.13 -16.22 -0.85
C TYR A 49 21.90 -15.29 -1.81
N ASN A 50 21.22 -14.35 -2.48
CA ASN A 50 21.86 -13.37 -3.35
C ASN A 50 22.06 -12.03 -2.62
N LYS A 51 23.28 -11.77 -2.15
CA LYS A 51 23.63 -10.53 -1.44
C LYS A 51 23.34 -9.27 -2.26
N THR A 52 23.60 -9.28 -3.57
CA THR A 52 23.33 -8.14 -4.45
C THR A 52 21.84 -7.80 -4.46
N THR A 53 20.98 -8.81 -4.60
CA THR A 53 19.52 -8.62 -4.55
C THR A 53 19.05 -8.12 -3.18
N VAL A 54 19.67 -8.59 -2.09
CA VAL A 54 19.36 -8.10 -0.73
C VAL A 54 19.72 -6.62 -0.59
N ASP A 55 20.92 -6.22 -1.04
CA ASP A 55 21.39 -4.84 -0.96
C ASP A 55 20.51 -3.89 -1.83
N GLU A 56 20.10 -4.34 -3.02
CA GLU A 56 19.17 -3.62 -3.89
C GLU A 56 17.80 -3.40 -3.22
N ILE A 57 17.21 -4.47 -2.68
CA ILE A 57 15.91 -4.38 -1.98
C ILE A 57 16.02 -3.50 -0.75
N PHE A 58 17.14 -3.55 -0.02
CA PHE A 58 17.39 -2.69 1.13
C PHE A 58 17.37 -1.20 0.73
N GLN A 59 18.03 -0.85 -0.37
CA GLN A 59 17.98 0.53 -0.89
C GLN A 59 16.56 0.94 -1.31
N LYS A 60 15.81 0.06 -2.00
CA LYS A 60 14.40 0.33 -2.35
C LYS A 60 13.52 0.51 -1.12
N ILE A 61 13.75 -0.25 -0.05
CA ILE A 61 13.02 -0.10 1.21
C ILE A 61 13.19 1.31 1.78
N LEU A 62 14.44 1.78 1.88
CA LEU A 62 14.74 3.07 2.49
C LEU A 62 14.29 4.25 1.62
N ASN A 63 14.53 4.17 0.32
CA ASN A 63 14.40 5.32 -0.57
C ASN A 63 13.01 5.42 -1.22
N ASP A 64 12.32 4.30 -1.44
CA ASP A 64 11.08 4.27 -2.20
C ASP A 64 9.90 3.78 -1.35
N TYR A 65 10.04 2.61 -0.70
CA TYR A 65 8.91 1.94 -0.05
C TYR A 65 8.52 2.62 1.26
N TYR A 66 9.49 3.04 2.07
CA TYR A 66 9.22 3.70 3.33
C TYR A 66 8.52 5.05 3.15
N PRO A 67 8.97 5.97 2.27
CA PRO A 67 8.22 7.19 1.96
C PRO A 67 6.82 6.92 1.41
N ALA A 68 6.65 5.90 0.55
CA ALA A 68 5.34 5.53 0.01
C ALA A 68 4.37 5.05 1.11
N LEU A 69 4.87 4.29 2.09
CA LEU A 69 4.08 3.84 3.25
C LEU A 69 3.65 5.01 4.13
N LEU A 70 4.55 5.98 4.40
CA LEU A 70 4.22 7.17 5.18
C LEU A 70 3.15 8.03 4.49
N SER A 71 3.27 8.23 3.17
CA SER A 71 2.27 8.95 2.37
C SER A 71 0.91 8.25 2.42
N PHE A 72 0.89 6.92 2.24
CA PHE A 72 -0.34 6.14 2.36
C PHE A 72 -0.98 6.23 3.75
N GLN A 73 -0.17 6.14 4.82
CA GLN A 73 -0.66 6.31 6.19
C GLN A 73 -1.32 7.68 6.36
N ALA A 74 -0.66 8.75 5.94
CA ALA A 74 -1.20 10.11 6.04
C ALA A 74 -2.55 10.25 5.30
N ASN A 75 -2.67 9.66 4.10
CA ASN A 75 -3.90 9.68 3.31
C ASN A 75 -5.03 8.89 3.97
N ILE A 76 -4.75 7.69 4.49
CA ILE A 76 -5.77 6.89 5.20
C ILE A 76 -6.21 7.57 6.49
N GLU A 77 -5.29 8.19 7.24
CA GLU A 77 -5.65 8.90 8.46
C GLU A 77 -6.49 10.14 8.18
N ALA A 78 -6.19 10.87 7.11
CA ALA A 78 -7.00 12.00 6.67
C ALA A 78 -8.43 11.56 6.30
N LYS A 79 -8.57 10.44 5.56
CA LYS A 79 -9.86 9.81 5.26
C LYS A 79 -10.61 9.41 6.53
N ARG A 80 -9.94 8.71 7.45
CA ARG A 80 -10.54 8.28 8.73
C ARG A 80 -11.06 9.45 9.55
N ARG A 81 -10.31 10.56 9.62
CA ARG A 81 -10.74 11.78 10.32
C ARG A 81 -11.96 12.44 9.66
N GLY A 82 -12.00 12.45 8.32
CA GLY A 82 -13.17 12.92 7.58
C GLY A 82 -14.40 12.05 7.83
N GLU A 83 -14.24 10.72 7.80
CA GLU A 83 -15.31 9.75 8.05
C GLU A 83 -15.84 9.82 9.50
N GLN A 84 -15.00 10.12 10.50
CA GLN A 84 -15.44 10.27 11.90
C GLN A 84 -16.29 11.53 12.17
N GLY A 85 -16.18 12.56 11.33
CA GLY A 85 -17.02 13.75 11.42
C GLY A 85 -18.49 13.49 11.05
N ASP A 86 -18.75 12.53 10.16
CA ASP A 86 -20.10 12.20 9.68
C ASP A 86 -20.89 11.29 10.62
N ILE A 87 -20.24 10.64 11.61
CA ILE A 87 -20.90 9.71 12.55
C ILE A 87 -21.58 10.46 13.72
N LEU A 88 -21.30 11.76 13.91
CA LEU A 88 -21.78 12.57 15.04
C LEU A 88 -23.03 13.42 14.76
N ILE A 89 -23.70 13.22 13.62
CA ILE A 89 -24.96 13.89 13.26
C ILE A 89 -26.13 12.91 13.40
N TRP A 90 -26.53 12.66 14.65
CA TRP A 90 -27.85 12.17 15.03
C TRP A 90 -28.30 12.86 16.32
#